data_AF-A0A1U9KHU0-F1
#
_entry.id   AF-A0A1U9KHU0-F1
#
_cell.length_a   1.000
_cell.length_b   1.000
_cell.length_c   1.000
_cell.angle_alpha   90.00
_cell.angle_beta   90.00
_cell.angle_gamma   90.00
#
_symmetry.space_group_name_H-M   'P 1'
#
loop_
_entity.id
_entity.type
_entity.pdbx_description
1 polymer ?
#
loop_
_entity_poly.entity_id
_entity_poly.type
_entity_poly.pdbx_seq_one_letter_code
_entity_poly.pdbx_strand_id
1 'polypeptide(L)'
;MKSPVENASETSDEITGENAVPATGATKRTAAKRGRSCSICTHPLAREIDRALINPDTSCASVAEAFPGVTARSLQRHYTDHLLPRVGKATGLTSDEIEPTLGIVAQLEELRGRAMALLDRAEKAGKLKDAIAAIREARGVLDSQARVTGEGSRAGVQINIVNAPGWTVVQGSILSALTPFPEARAAVVQALGQVIDA
;
A
#
# COMPACT_ATOMS: atom_id res chain seq x y z
N MET A 1 -49.50 67.96 13.24
CA MET A 1 -49.34 68.73 14.49
C MET A 1 -49.27 67.75 15.66
N LYS A 2 -48.19 67.89 16.44
CA LYS A 2 -47.81 67.32 17.74
C LYS A 2 -48.76 66.35 18.46
N SER A 3 -48.18 65.22 18.86
CA SER A 3 -48.33 64.60 20.18
C SER A 3 -47.24 63.52 20.40
N PRO A 4 -46.88 63.19 21.66
CA PRO A 4 -45.51 63.26 22.21
C PRO A 4 -44.82 61.89 22.36
N VAL A 5 -43.47 61.79 22.45
CA VAL A 5 -42.61 61.82 23.69
C VAL A 5 -43.05 60.68 24.65
N GLU A 6 -42.25 59.70 25.07
CA GLU A 6 -40.90 59.73 25.60
C GLU A 6 -40.39 58.30 25.90
N ASN A 7 -39.05 58.17 25.95
CA ASN A 7 -38.27 57.27 26.81
C ASN A 7 -38.42 55.74 26.74
N ALA A 8 -37.30 55.09 26.44
CA ALA A 8 -36.42 54.45 27.43
C ALA A 8 -35.19 53.90 26.67
N SER A 9 -34.02 54.49 26.91
CA SER A 9 -32.95 53.93 27.76
C SER A 9 -31.98 53.04 26.97
N GLU A 10 -30.77 53.55 26.74
CA GLU A 10 -29.52 52.99 27.30
C GLU A 10 -28.89 51.99 26.33
N THR A 11 -27.94 52.43 25.49
CA THR A 11 -26.49 52.43 25.78
C THR A 11 -25.96 51.06 26.17
N SER A 12 -25.25 50.48 25.19
CA SER A 12 -23.93 49.89 25.37
C SER A 12 -23.82 48.73 26.36
N ASP A 13 -23.86 47.51 25.82
CA ASP A 13 -23.00 46.45 26.34
C ASP A 13 -22.21 45.84 25.17
N GLU A 14 -20.90 45.83 25.38
CA GLU A 14 -19.89 45.18 24.56
C GLU A 14 -20.28 43.72 24.31
N ILE A 15 -20.44 43.33 23.05
CA ILE A 15 -20.43 41.91 22.67
C ILE A 15 -18.96 41.49 22.52
N THR A 16 -18.22 41.49 23.62
CA THR A 16 -17.10 40.57 23.81
C THR A 16 -17.69 39.23 24.23
N GLY A 17 -17.63 38.24 23.36
CA GLY A 17 -18.21 36.93 23.63
C GLY A 17 -18.08 35.97 22.46
N GLU A 18 -16.85 35.57 22.17
CA GLU A 18 -16.55 34.37 21.40
C GLU A 18 -17.38 33.20 21.93
N ASN A 19 -18.32 32.72 21.12
CA ASN A 19 -19.12 31.56 21.45
C ASN A 19 -18.24 30.31 21.27
N ALA A 20 -17.55 29.96 22.35
CA ALA A 20 -16.70 28.78 22.47
C ALA A 20 -17.56 27.51 22.41
N VAL A 21 -17.43 26.77 21.31
CA VAL A 21 -17.85 25.37 21.20
C VAL A 21 -17.05 24.55 22.23
N PRO A 22 -17.66 23.68 23.04
CA PRO A 22 -16.94 22.96 24.08
C PRO A 22 -15.98 21.94 23.47
N ALA A 23 -14.69 22.25 23.52
CA ALA A 23 -13.60 21.33 23.19
C ALA A 23 -13.44 20.29 24.30
N THR A 24 -14.32 19.29 24.33
CA THR A 24 -14.13 18.08 25.11
C THR A 24 -13.18 17.13 24.37
N GLY A 25 -12.01 16.90 24.98
CA GLY A 25 -11.07 15.86 24.55
C GLY A 25 -9.68 16.39 24.21
N ALA A 26 -9.02 17.04 25.16
CA ALA A 26 -7.58 17.23 25.11
C ALA A 26 -6.88 15.87 25.24
N THR A 27 -6.82 15.10 24.15
CA THR A 27 -5.85 14.02 24.02
C THR A 27 -4.48 14.68 24.02
N LYS A 28 -3.70 14.43 25.08
CA LYS A 28 -2.29 14.79 25.17
C LYS A 28 -1.62 14.41 23.85
N ARG A 29 -1.31 15.40 23.01
CA ARG A 29 -0.36 15.23 21.91
C ARG A 29 0.97 14.95 22.57
N THR A 30 1.27 13.67 22.77
CA THR A 30 2.60 13.24 23.17
C THR A 30 3.55 13.72 22.08
N ALA A 31 4.44 14.62 22.45
CA ALA A 31 5.55 15.00 21.60
C ALA A 31 6.27 13.71 21.20
N ALA A 32 6.11 13.30 19.95
CA ALA A 32 6.80 12.14 19.41
C ALA A 32 8.29 12.39 19.61
N LYS A 33 8.88 11.67 20.57
CA LYS A 33 10.32 11.67 20.83
C LYS A 33 10.96 11.41 19.48
N ARG A 34 11.66 12.39 18.90
CA ARG A 34 12.46 12.21 17.68
C ARG A 34 13.47 11.12 18.02
N GLY A 35 13.11 9.88 17.70
CA GLY A 35 13.97 8.74 17.90
C GLY A 35 15.28 9.01 17.19
N ARG A 36 16.37 8.46 17.73
CA ARG A 36 17.63 8.39 16.97
C ARG A 36 17.29 7.88 15.57
N SER A 37 17.88 8.48 14.54
CA SER A 37 17.74 7.98 13.17
C SER A 37 18.08 6.50 13.16
N CYS A 38 17.24 5.68 12.51
CA CYS A 38 17.50 4.25 12.41
C CYS A 38 18.87 4.04 11.75
N SER A 39 19.76 3.33 12.43
CA SER A 39 21.11 3.05 11.94
C SER A 39 21.09 2.17 10.69
N ILE A 40 20.03 1.39 10.47
CA ILE A 40 19.87 0.53 9.29
C ILE A 40 19.40 1.36 8.09
N CYS A 41 18.46 2.29 8.28
CA CYS A 41 18.01 3.20 7.21
C CYS A 41 19.15 4.08 6.66
N THR A 42 20.14 4.38 7.50
CA THR A 42 21.30 5.21 7.14
C THR A 42 22.54 4.38 6.78
N HIS A 43 22.43 3.05 6.80
CA HIS A 43 23.53 2.14 6.49
C HIS A 43 23.90 2.24 4.99
N PRO A 44 25.19 2.22 4.62
CA PRO A 44 25.61 2.27 3.20
C PRO A 44 24.99 1.16 2.35
N LEU A 45 24.81 -0.04 2.95
CA LEU A 45 24.21 -1.21 2.31
C LEU A 45 22.73 -1.40 2.68
N ALA A 46 22.00 -0.33 3.04
CA ALA A 46 20.60 -0.43 3.48
C ALA A 46 19.71 -1.19 2.49
N ARG A 47 19.95 -1.04 1.18
CA ARG A 47 19.20 -1.76 0.13
C ARG A 47 19.47 -3.26 0.13
N GLU A 48 20.69 -3.69 0.40
CA GLU A 48 21.04 -5.11 0.48
C GLU A 48 20.47 -5.74 1.75
N ILE A 49 20.53 -5.00 2.87
CA ILE A 49 19.90 -5.40 4.12
C ILE A 49 18.38 -5.52 3.96
N ASP A 50 17.72 -4.52 3.33
CA ASP A 50 16.28 -4.57 3.03
C ASP A 50 15.93 -5.84 2.23
N ARG A 51 16.72 -6.17 1.19
CA ARG A 51 16.51 -7.39 0.39
C ARG A 51 16.69 -8.66 1.20
N ALA A 52 17.73 -8.73 2.03
CA ALA A 52 17.99 -9.88 2.88
C ALA A 52 16.89 -10.08 3.93
N LEU A 53 16.31 -9.00 4.46
CA LEU A 53 15.21 -9.08 5.43
C LEU A 53 13.86 -9.43 4.81
N ILE A 54 13.65 -9.11 3.53
CA ILE A 54 12.45 -9.53 2.80
C ILE A 54 12.53 -11.01 2.44
N ASN A 55 13.73 -11.59 2.40
CA ASN A 55 13.89 -13.00 2.12
C ASN A 55 13.32 -13.85 3.28
N PRO A 56 12.25 -14.63 3.04
CA PRO A 56 11.60 -15.47 4.05
C PRO A 56 12.53 -16.51 4.68
N ASP A 57 13.58 -16.94 3.97
CA ASP A 57 14.54 -17.94 4.46
C ASP A 57 15.64 -17.36 5.34
N THR A 58 15.72 -16.02 5.43
CA THR A 58 16.82 -15.35 6.15
C THR A 58 16.32 -14.74 7.46
N SER A 59 16.87 -15.21 8.57
CA SER A 59 16.54 -14.63 9.88
C SER A 59 17.31 -13.33 10.14
N CYS A 60 16.75 -12.44 10.99
CA CYS A 60 17.46 -11.24 11.45
C CYS A 60 18.84 -11.56 12.09
N ALA A 61 19.01 -12.76 12.66
CA ALA A 61 20.29 -13.21 13.21
C ALA A 61 21.31 -13.49 12.09
N SER A 62 20.91 -14.25 11.07
CA SER A 62 21.76 -14.53 9.91
C SER A 62 22.15 -13.26 9.14
N VAL A 63 21.22 -12.31 8.98
CA VAL A 63 21.55 -11.01 8.40
C VAL A 63 22.56 -10.24 9.28
N ALA A 64 22.40 -10.26 10.60
CA ALA A 64 23.36 -9.58 11.49
C ALA A 64 24.78 -10.17 11.39
N GLU A 65 24.91 -11.48 11.17
CA GLU A 65 26.21 -12.13 10.95
C GLU A 65 26.86 -11.72 9.63
N ALA A 66 26.06 -11.52 8.57
CA ALA A 66 26.54 -11.11 7.26
C ALA A 66 26.96 -9.64 7.18
N PHE A 67 26.40 -8.77 8.04
CA PHE A 67 26.65 -7.32 8.00
C PHE A 67 27.32 -6.82 9.28
N PRO A 68 28.64 -6.51 9.26
CA PRO A 68 29.37 -6.03 10.42
C PRO A 68 28.77 -4.76 11.03
N GLY A 69 28.67 -4.71 12.37
CA GLY A 69 28.15 -3.54 13.09
C GLY A 69 26.62 -3.43 13.14
N VAL A 70 25.91 -4.38 12.54
CA VAL A 70 24.45 -4.51 12.62
C VAL A 70 24.09 -5.55 13.66
N THR A 71 22.98 -5.33 14.40
CA THR A 71 22.47 -6.30 15.38
C THR A 71 21.09 -6.80 14.98
N ALA A 72 20.78 -8.06 15.31
CA ALA A 72 19.48 -8.67 15.05
C ALA A 72 18.31 -7.85 15.61
N ARG A 73 18.49 -7.22 16.78
CA ARG A 73 17.46 -6.34 17.39
C ARG A 73 17.26 -5.03 16.64
N SER A 74 18.32 -4.47 16.06
CA SER A 74 18.20 -3.28 15.19
C SER A 74 17.51 -3.63 13.88
N LEU A 75 17.83 -4.80 13.31
CA LEU A 75 17.18 -5.32 12.10
C LEU A 75 15.69 -5.59 12.31
N GLN A 76 15.31 -6.22 13.42
CA GLN A 76 13.91 -6.51 13.72
C GLN A 76 13.07 -5.23 13.80
N ARG A 77 13.56 -4.20 14.51
CA ARG A 77 12.87 -2.89 14.57
C ARG A 77 12.83 -2.20 13.22
N HIS A 78 13.91 -2.27 12.46
CA HIS A 78 13.93 -1.74 11.10
C HIS A 78 12.90 -2.43 10.19
N TYR A 79 12.80 -3.76 10.29
CA TYR A 79 11.86 -4.57 9.54
C TYR A 79 10.42 -4.16 9.84
N THR A 80 10.03 -4.12 11.12
CA THR A 80 8.66 -3.81 11.55
C THR A 80 8.29 -2.34 11.37
N ASP A 81 9.18 -1.42 11.73
CA ASP A 81 8.83 0.00 11.89
C ASP A 81 9.09 0.81 10.61
N HIS A 82 9.89 0.28 9.68
CA HIS A 82 10.30 1.00 8.47
C HIS A 82 10.11 0.20 7.20
N LEU A 83 10.58 -1.05 7.14
CA LEU A 83 10.54 -1.84 5.92
C LEU A 83 9.13 -2.28 5.56
N LEU A 84 8.40 -2.94 6.47
CA LEU A 84 7.03 -3.39 6.23
C LEU A 84 6.09 -2.21 5.84
N PRO A 85 6.08 -1.06 6.55
CA PRO A 85 5.29 0.10 6.12
C PRO A 85 5.69 0.65 4.75
N ARG A 86 6.98 0.62 4.39
CA ARG A 86 7.45 1.05 3.05
C ARG A 86 6.98 0.07 1.98
N VAL A 87 7.07 -1.23 2.23
CA VAL A 87 6.59 -2.28 1.31
C VAL A 87 5.08 -2.15 1.13
N GLY A 88 4.32 -2.05 2.22
CA GLY A 88 2.87 -1.89 2.17
C GLY A 88 2.41 -0.65 1.42
N LYS A 89 3.12 0.49 1.55
CA LYS A 89 2.85 1.68 0.72
C LYS A 89 3.10 1.46 -0.77
N ALA A 90 4.08 0.64 -1.13
CA ALA A 90 4.43 0.37 -2.52
C ALA A 90 3.47 -0.67 -3.15
N THR A 91 3.03 -1.66 -2.38
CA THR A 91 2.20 -2.77 -2.88
C THR A 91 0.71 -2.58 -2.64
N GLY A 92 0.31 -1.68 -1.73
CA GLY A 92 -1.07 -1.55 -1.27
C GLY A 92 -1.49 -2.60 -0.23
N LEU A 93 -0.57 -3.47 0.22
CA LEU A 93 -0.82 -4.50 1.22
C LEU A 93 -0.64 -3.94 2.64
N THR A 94 -1.40 -4.48 3.59
CA THR A 94 -1.19 -4.25 5.03
C THR A 94 -0.03 -5.10 5.55
N SER A 95 0.56 -4.73 6.69
CA SER A 95 1.66 -5.51 7.30
C SER A 95 1.32 -6.98 7.50
N ASP A 96 0.08 -7.26 7.89
CA ASP A 96 -0.42 -8.62 8.15
C ASP A 96 -0.60 -9.45 6.87
N GLU A 97 -0.69 -8.80 5.70
CA GLU A 97 -0.77 -9.46 4.39
C GLU A 97 0.61 -9.66 3.76
N ILE A 98 1.60 -8.83 4.11
CA ILE A 98 2.94 -8.88 3.53
C ILE A 98 3.67 -10.15 3.97
N GLU A 99 3.73 -10.46 5.26
CA GLU A 99 4.45 -11.63 5.77
C GLU A 99 3.94 -12.96 5.17
N PRO A 100 2.62 -13.25 5.13
CA PRO A 100 2.09 -14.43 4.45
C PRO A 100 2.44 -14.45 2.96
N THR A 101 2.39 -13.29 2.29
CA THR A 101 2.72 -13.20 0.86
C THR A 101 4.19 -13.54 0.61
N LEU A 102 5.10 -13.02 1.43
CA LEU A 102 6.53 -13.37 1.36
C LEU A 102 6.75 -14.86 1.64
N GLY A 103 6.06 -15.44 2.62
CA GLY A 103 6.11 -16.86 2.91
C GLY A 103 5.60 -17.76 1.78
N ILE A 104 4.58 -17.33 1.04
CA ILE A 104 4.08 -18.05 -0.15
C ILE A 104 5.13 -17.99 -1.27
N VAL A 105 5.75 -16.84 -1.50
CA VAL A 105 6.83 -16.70 -2.49
C VAL A 105 8.02 -17.60 -2.13
N ALA A 106 8.37 -17.73 -0.85
CA ALA A 106 9.37 -18.69 -0.35
C ALA A 106 9.09 -20.12 -0.81
N GLN A 107 7.87 -20.58 -0.51
CA GLN A 107 7.45 -21.95 -0.78
C GLN A 107 7.44 -22.25 -2.28
N LEU A 108 7.06 -21.27 -3.10
CA LEU A 108 7.12 -21.38 -4.55
C LEU A 108 8.57 -21.50 -5.05
N GLU A 109 9.51 -20.71 -4.52
CA GLU A 109 10.92 -20.78 -4.92
C GLU A 109 11.57 -22.10 -4.47
N GLU A 110 11.26 -22.59 -3.26
CA GLU A 110 11.69 -23.91 -2.80
C GLU A 110 11.17 -25.02 -3.73
N LEU A 111 9.88 -24.99 -4.05
CA LEU A 111 9.25 -25.97 -4.93
C LEU A 111 9.84 -25.93 -6.33
N ARG A 112 10.12 -24.74 -6.86
CA ARG A 112 10.83 -24.54 -8.13
C ARG A 112 12.22 -25.17 -8.08
N GLY A 113 13.01 -24.91 -7.03
CA GLY A 113 14.34 -25.49 -6.84
C GLY A 113 14.30 -27.02 -6.85
N ARG A 114 13.33 -27.62 -6.16
CA ARG A 114 13.11 -29.07 -6.15
C ARG A 114 12.73 -29.62 -7.53
N ALA A 115 11.83 -28.95 -8.26
CA ALA A 115 11.43 -29.37 -9.61
C ALA A 115 12.62 -29.33 -10.57
N MET A 116 13.46 -28.29 -10.51
CA MET A 116 14.66 -28.17 -11.31
C MET A 116 15.71 -29.24 -10.97
N ALA A 117 15.89 -29.57 -9.69
CA ALA A 117 16.80 -30.63 -9.29
C ALA A 117 16.33 -32.02 -9.77
N LEU A 118 15.01 -32.27 -9.78
CA LEU A 118 14.44 -33.50 -10.34
C LEU A 118 14.62 -33.58 -11.85
N LEU A 119 14.44 -32.45 -12.55
CA LEU A 119 14.69 -32.34 -13.99
C LEU A 119 16.14 -32.70 -14.33
N ASP A 120 17.12 -32.07 -13.67
CA ASP A 120 18.55 -32.33 -13.89
C ASP A 120 18.90 -33.82 -13.67
N ARG A 121 18.33 -34.45 -12.64
CA ARG A 121 18.49 -35.89 -12.39
C ARG A 121 17.86 -36.75 -13.48
N ALA A 122 16.69 -36.39 -13.98
CA ALA A 122 15.99 -37.13 -15.03
C ALA A 122 16.73 -37.04 -16.38
N GLU A 123 17.26 -35.86 -16.71
CA GLU A 123 18.08 -35.62 -17.89
C GLU A 123 19.38 -36.44 -17.85
N LYS A 124 20.11 -36.39 -16.72
CA LYS A 124 21.33 -37.18 -16.50
C LYS A 124 21.09 -38.69 -16.59
N ALA A 125 19.91 -39.15 -16.17
CA ALA A 125 19.53 -40.56 -16.23
C ALA A 125 18.95 -40.99 -17.61
N GLY A 126 18.83 -40.08 -18.58
CA GLY A 126 18.21 -40.35 -19.89
C GLY A 126 16.71 -40.63 -19.82
N LYS A 127 16.05 -40.33 -18.70
CA LYS A 127 14.62 -40.60 -18.47
C LYS A 127 13.77 -39.45 -18.99
N LEU A 128 13.69 -39.32 -20.31
CA LEU A 128 13.02 -38.19 -20.98
C LEU A 128 11.54 -38.00 -20.57
N LYS A 129 10.81 -39.09 -20.27
CA LYS A 129 9.42 -38.99 -19.78
C LYS A 129 9.33 -38.31 -18.42
N ASP A 130 10.25 -38.63 -17.51
CA ASP A 130 10.31 -38.04 -16.17
C ASP A 130 10.76 -36.57 -16.26
N ALA A 131 11.67 -36.25 -17.18
CA ALA A 131 12.09 -34.88 -17.47
C ALA A 131 10.92 -34.02 -17.97
N ILE A 132 10.10 -34.53 -18.91
CA ILE A 132 8.91 -33.82 -19.41
C ILE A 132 7.91 -33.57 -18.27
N ALA A 133 7.71 -34.54 -17.37
CA ALA A 133 6.86 -34.38 -16.20
C ALA A 133 7.41 -33.28 -15.26
N ALA A 134 8.71 -33.29 -14.95
CA ALA A 134 9.34 -32.28 -14.12
C ALA A 134 9.25 -30.86 -14.73
N ILE A 135 9.43 -30.74 -16.05
CA ILE A 135 9.25 -29.47 -16.78
C ILE A 135 7.82 -28.95 -16.66
N ARG A 136 6.81 -29.83 -16.76
CA ARG A 136 5.40 -29.44 -16.60
C ARG A 136 5.14 -28.86 -15.21
N GLU A 137 5.64 -29.51 -14.17
CA GLU A 137 5.50 -29.02 -12.79
C GLU A 137 6.26 -27.70 -12.59
N ALA A 138 7.51 -27.59 -13.07
CA ALA A 138 8.29 -26.35 -12.99
C ALA A 138 7.56 -25.16 -13.67
N ARG A 139 6.93 -25.40 -14.82
CA ARG A 139 6.10 -24.38 -15.49
C ARG A 139 4.90 -23.97 -14.63
N GLY A 140 4.24 -24.90 -13.96
CA GLY A 140 3.11 -24.61 -13.06
C GLY A 140 3.51 -23.74 -11.87
N VAL A 141 4.70 -23.99 -11.30
CA VAL A 141 5.27 -23.16 -10.23
C VAL A 141 5.57 -21.75 -10.73
N LEU A 142 6.19 -21.61 -11.91
CA LEU A 142 6.49 -20.31 -12.51
C LEU A 142 5.22 -19.49 -12.81
N ASP A 143 4.16 -20.13 -13.32
CA ASP A 143 2.87 -19.44 -13.54
C ASP A 143 2.26 -18.96 -12.22
N SER A 144 2.32 -19.79 -11.18
CA SER A 144 1.85 -19.43 -9.84
C SER A 144 2.65 -18.27 -9.25
N GLN A 145 3.98 -18.30 -9.38
CA GLN A 145 4.87 -17.22 -8.95
C GLN A 145 4.58 -15.92 -9.70
N ALA A 146 4.35 -15.98 -11.01
CA ALA A 146 3.97 -14.82 -11.82
C ALA A 146 2.62 -14.23 -11.39
N ARG A 147 1.65 -15.06 -11.00
CA ARG A 147 0.35 -14.57 -10.47
C ARG A 147 0.48 -13.88 -9.12
N VAL A 148 1.29 -14.42 -8.21
CA VAL A 148 1.49 -13.87 -6.87
C VAL A 148 2.31 -12.58 -6.90
N THR A 149 3.32 -12.51 -7.77
CA THR A 149 4.19 -11.32 -7.92
C THR A 149 3.57 -10.22 -8.79
N GLY A 150 2.48 -10.53 -9.51
CA GLY A 150 1.84 -9.60 -10.45
C GLY A 150 2.60 -9.44 -11.78
N GLU A 151 3.69 -10.19 -11.98
CA GLU A 151 4.47 -10.21 -13.24
C GLU A 151 3.77 -11.02 -14.35
N GLY A 152 2.82 -11.87 -13.98
CA GLY A 152 2.01 -12.65 -14.92
C GLY A 152 0.94 -11.78 -15.55
N SER A 153 0.91 -11.72 -16.89
CA SER A 153 -0.27 -11.29 -17.62
C SER A 153 -1.43 -12.20 -17.23
N ARG A 154 -2.30 -11.74 -16.33
CA ARG A 154 -3.61 -12.35 -16.11
C ARG A 154 -4.32 -12.25 -17.46
N ALA A 155 -4.44 -13.38 -18.18
CA ALA A 155 -5.41 -13.49 -19.24
C ALA A 155 -6.78 -13.18 -18.60
N GLY A 156 -7.26 -11.96 -18.80
CA GLY A 156 -8.49 -11.45 -18.18
C GLY A 156 -8.34 -10.61 -16.90
N VAL A 157 -7.33 -9.73 -16.74
CA VAL A 157 -7.50 -8.62 -15.77
C VAL A 157 -8.63 -7.72 -16.28
N GLN A 158 -9.87 -7.99 -15.91
CA GLN A 158 -10.92 -6.99 -15.93
C GLN A 158 -10.65 -6.03 -14.77
N ILE A 159 -9.97 -4.92 -15.05
CA ILE A 159 -9.85 -3.83 -14.09
C ILE A 159 -11.23 -3.18 -13.99
N ASN A 160 -11.97 -3.51 -12.94
CA ASN A 160 -13.26 -2.91 -12.69
C ASN A 160 -13.06 -1.49 -12.12
N ILE A 161 -12.73 -0.55 -13.01
CA ILE A 161 -12.44 0.87 -12.69
C ILE A 161 -13.65 1.54 -12.02
N VAL A 162 -14.87 1.10 -12.36
CA VAL A 162 -16.12 1.72 -11.88
C VAL A 162 -16.31 1.58 -10.36
N ASN A 163 -15.80 0.49 -9.77
CA ASN A 163 -15.95 0.20 -8.33
C ASN A 163 -14.73 0.61 -7.50
N ALA A 164 -13.68 1.14 -8.11
CA ALA A 164 -12.49 1.57 -7.38
C ALA A 164 -12.78 2.90 -6.65
N PRO A 165 -12.51 3.03 -5.33
CA PRO A 165 -12.77 4.26 -4.59
C PRO A 165 -12.01 5.49 -5.13
N GLY A 166 -10.93 5.27 -5.89
CA GLY A 166 -10.23 6.34 -6.62
C GLY A 166 -11.02 6.92 -7.80
N TRP A 167 -11.93 6.15 -8.40
CA TRP A 167 -12.73 6.60 -9.55
C TRP A 167 -13.74 7.66 -9.16
N THR A 168 -14.36 7.55 -7.98
CA THR A 168 -15.28 8.56 -7.44
C THR A 168 -14.58 9.91 -7.22
N VAL A 169 -13.30 9.90 -6.81
CA VAL A 169 -12.46 11.10 -6.65
C VAL A 169 -12.15 11.74 -8.01
N VAL A 170 -11.85 10.93 -9.02
CA VAL A 170 -11.61 11.40 -10.39
C VAL A 170 -12.90 12.01 -10.98
N GLN A 171 -14.04 11.34 -10.84
CA GLN A 171 -15.34 11.86 -11.27
C GLN A 171 -15.67 13.19 -10.59
N GLY A 172 -15.49 13.27 -9.27
CA GLY A 172 -15.70 14.51 -8.51
C GLY A 172 -14.81 15.66 -8.98
N SER A 173 -13.54 15.37 -9.28
CA SER A 173 -12.57 16.35 -9.76
C SER A 173 -12.89 16.86 -11.17
N ILE A 174 -13.32 15.96 -12.07
CA ILE A 174 -13.77 16.32 -13.42
C ILE A 174 -15.03 17.20 -13.36
N LEU A 175 -16.03 16.79 -12.58
CA LEU A 175 -17.27 17.57 -12.44
C LEU A 175 -17.03 18.93 -11.78
N SER A 176 -16.14 18.99 -10.78
CA SER A 176 -15.73 20.25 -10.14
C SER A 176 -15.03 21.19 -11.13
N ALA A 177 -14.13 20.67 -11.96
CA ALA A 177 -13.44 21.45 -13.00
C ALA A 177 -14.40 21.98 -14.07
N LEU A 178 -15.53 21.30 -14.32
CA LEU A 178 -16.57 21.71 -15.27
C LEU A 178 -17.59 22.70 -14.68
N THR A 179 -17.51 23.03 -13.38
CA THR A 179 -18.42 23.99 -12.74
C THR A 179 -18.52 25.34 -13.46
N PRO A 180 -17.41 25.96 -13.91
CA PRO A 180 -17.44 27.25 -14.62
C PRO A 180 -18.02 27.16 -16.04
N PHE A 181 -18.18 25.96 -16.60
CA PHE A 181 -18.56 25.73 -18.00
C PHE A 181 -19.85 24.90 -18.09
N PRO A 182 -21.03 25.53 -17.89
CA PRO A 182 -22.31 24.81 -17.78
C PRO A 182 -22.70 24.05 -19.04
N GLU A 183 -22.38 24.57 -20.23
CA GLU A 183 -22.66 23.92 -21.51
C GLU A 183 -21.81 22.65 -21.70
N ALA A 184 -20.51 22.71 -21.37
CA ALA A 184 -19.61 21.57 -21.42
C ALA A 184 -20.03 20.47 -20.44
N ARG A 185 -20.49 20.85 -19.23
CA ARG A 185 -21.04 19.92 -18.25
C ARG A 185 -22.27 19.19 -18.80
N ALA A 186 -23.19 19.90 -19.45
CA ALA A 186 -24.41 19.31 -20.02
C ALA A 186 -24.08 18.30 -21.13
N ALA A 187 -23.14 18.63 -22.02
CA ALA A 187 -22.69 17.74 -23.09
C ALA A 187 -22.07 16.44 -22.56
N VAL A 188 -21.25 16.54 -21.51
CA VAL A 188 -20.63 15.36 -20.87
C VAL A 188 -21.66 14.47 -20.18
N VAL A 189 -22.62 15.04 -19.45
CA VAL A 189 -23.70 14.27 -18.80
C VAL A 189 -24.55 13.54 -19.84
N GLN A 190 -24.90 14.20 -20.95
CA GLN A 190 -25.67 13.58 -22.03
C GLN A 190 -24.90 12.42 -22.67
N ALA A 191 -23.61 12.60 -22.96
CA ALA A 191 -22.77 11.56 -23.53
C ALA A 191 -22.62 10.35 -22.59
N LEU A 192 -22.46 10.59 -21.27
CA LEU A 192 -22.35 9.51 -20.28
C LEU A 192 -23.67 8.78 -20.06
N GLY A 193 -24.83 9.46 -20.13
CA GLY A 193 -26.14 8.82 -20.04
C GLY A 193 -26.36 7.79 -21.16
N GLN A 194 -25.93 8.11 -22.39
CA GLN A 194 -26.03 7.19 -23.54
C GLN A 194 -25.19 5.91 -23.38
N VAL A 195 -24.13 5.94 -22.56
CA VAL A 195 -23.24 4.79 -22.30
C VAL A 195 -23.80 3.88 -21.20
N ILE A 196 -24.64 4.42 -20.31
CA ILE A 196 -25.26 3.65 -19.22
C ILE A 196 -26.50 2.89 -19.71
N ASP A 197 -27.19 3.41 -20.72
CA ASP A 197 -28.41 2.83 -21.30
C ASP A 197 -28.15 1.85 -22.47
N ALA A 198 -26.89 1.58 -22.82
CA ALA A 198 -26.44 0.69 -23.91
C ALA A 198 -25.85 -0.62 -23.39
#